data_AF-R5NFE6-F1
#
_entry.id   AF-R5NFE6-F1
#
_cell.length_a   1.000
_cell.length_b   1.000
_cell.length_c   1.000
_cell.angle_alpha   90.00
_cell.angle_beta   90.00
_cell.angle_gamma   90.00
#
_symmetry.space_group_name_H-M   'P 1'
#
loop_
_entity.id
_entity.type
_entity.pdbx_description
1 polymer ?
#
loop_
_entity_poly.entity_id
_entity_poly.type
_entity_poly.pdbx_seq_one_letter_code
_entity_poly.pdbx_strand_id
1 'polypeptide(L)'
;MKIGEARGIYSAQLNIYGDKKAELDKERKELAKKIKATPDGAKVYENEAAKLELSYNKVSDKYDEYREFMQQLMEMHMTYSNVESSRQQGETAKKIAEDEAKVLEVARRIAHGDKVPPNDEKKLMEYSMEIYMASKNLAMLRSRKDRKEYDSLWDDEDEKAPENANPDEVADNMELGIEKPEITEIGDLM
;
A
#
# COMPACT_ATOMS: atom_id res chain seq x y z
N MET A 1 -11.82 0.18 1.04
CA MET A 1 -11.26 -0.33 -0.23
C MET A 1 -10.49 -1.59 0.12
N LYS A 2 -10.73 -2.65 -0.63
CA LYS A 2 -10.05 -3.93 -0.44
C LYS A 2 -8.67 -3.94 -1.11
N ILE A 3 -7.77 -4.81 -0.66
CA ILE A 3 -6.43 -4.95 -1.24
C ILE A 3 -6.51 -5.28 -2.74
N GLY A 4 -7.39 -6.19 -3.15
CA GLY A 4 -7.55 -6.56 -4.56
C GLY A 4 -8.06 -5.42 -5.44
N GLU A 5 -9.01 -4.61 -4.91
CA GLU A 5 -9.50 -3.41 -5.57
C GLU A 5 -8.38 -2.38 -5.75
N ALA A 6 -7.59 -2.14 -4.70
CA ALA A 6 -6.45 -1.23 -4.76
C ALA A 6 -5.40 -1.70 -5.79
N ARG A 7 -5.07 -3.00 -5.82
CA ARG A 7 -4.10 -3.55 -6.78
C ARG A 7 -4.55 -3.27 -8.21
N GLY A 8 -5.81 -3.54 -8.54
CA GLY A 8 -6.36 -3.27 -9.86
C GLY A 8 -6.28 -1.78 -10.25
N ILE A 9 -6.69 -0.90 -9.33
CA ILE A 9 -6.72 0.55 -9.57
C ILE A 9 -5.31 1.10 -9.80
N TYR A 10 -4.37 0.83 -8.88
CA TYR A 10 -3.04 1.43 -8.93
C TYR A 10 -2.14 0.76 -9.98
N SER A 11 -2.35 -0.52 -10.33
CA SER A 11 -1.73 -1.11 -11.51
C SER A 11 -2.18 -0.41 -12.80
N ALA A 12 -3.46 -0.05 -12.94
CA ALA A 12 -3.92 0.71 -14.10
C ALA A 12 -3.27 2.09 -14.16
N GLN A 13 -3.16 2.79 -13.02
CA GLN A 13 -2.49 4.09 -12.95
C GLN A 13 -0.99 3.99 -13.30
N LEU A 14 -0.28 2.97 -12.81
CA LEU A 14 1.12 2.75 -13.17
C LEU A 14 1.33 2.57 -14.68
N ASN A 15 0.44 1.84 -15.35
CA ASN A 15 0.52 1.69 -16.81
C ASN A 15 0.32 3.03 -17.51
N ILE A 16 -0.73 3.77 -17.14
CA ILE A 16 -1.07 5.07 -17.72
C ILE A 16 0.07 6.08 -17.56
N TYR A 17 0.61 6.21 -16.34
CA TYR A 17 1.71 7.12 -16.04
C TYR A 17 3.04 6.65 -16.64
N GLY A 18 3.28 5.35 -16.70
CA GLY A 18 4.47 4.76 -17.34
C GLY A 18 4.52 5.07 -18.84
N ASP A 19 3.39 4.90 -19.53
CA ASP A 19 3.26 5.23 -20.95
C ASP A 19 3.50 6.73 -21.19
N LYS A 20 2.90 7.58 -20.35
CA LYS A 20 3.09 9.03 -20.48
C LYS A 20 4.51 9.49 -20.19
N LYS A 21 5.16 8.91 -19.17
CA LYS A 21 6.58 9.15 -18.86
C LYS A 21 7.48 8.77 -20.04
N ALA A 22 7.19 7.65 -20.72
CA ALA A 22 7.92 7.22 -21.90
C ALA A 22 7.68 8.13 -23.12
N GLU A 23 6.47 8.64 -23.30
CA GLU A 23 6.13 9.62 -24.35
C GLU A 23 6.91 10.93 -24.14
N LEU A 24 6.85 11.50 -22.93
CA LEU A 24 7.57 12.73 -22.58
C LEU A 24 9.09 12.58 -22.71
N ASP A 25 9.65 11.42 -22.37
CA ASP A 25 11.07 11.13 -22.57
C ASP A 25 11.46 11.12 -24.07
N LYS A 26 10.60 10.58 -24.94
CA LYS A 26 10.81 10.65 -26.40
C LYS A 26 10.78 12.09 -26.89
N GLU A 27 9.79 12.88 -26.46
CA GLU A 27 9.70 14.30 -26.81
C GLU A 27 10.94 15.07 -26.36
N ARG A 28 11.45 14.82 -25.14
CA ARG A 28 12.67 15.45 -24.63
C ARG A 28 13.88 15.13 -25.50
N LYS A 29 14.01 13.88 -25.94
CA LYS A 29 15.09 13.45 -26.84
C LYS A 29 15.00 14.10 -28.21
N GLU A 30 13.80 14.21 -28.78
CA GLU A 30 13.59 14.89 -30.06
C GLU A 30 13.85 16.40 -29.96
N LEU A 31 13.39 17.05 -28.88
CA LEU A 31 13.68 18.46 -28.62
C LEU A 31 15.19 18.70 -28.46
N ALA A 32 15.88 17.82 -27.74
CA ALA A 32 17.34 17.89 -27.61
C ALA A 32 18.07 17.78 -28.96
N LYS A 33 17.55 16.99 -29.91
CA LYS A 33 18.08 16.95 -31.29
C LYS A 33 17.83 18.28 -32.03
N LYS A 34 16.63 18.85 -31.92
CA LYS A 34 16.28 20.15 -32.54
C LYS A 34 17.14 21.29 -32.00
N ILE A 35 17.38 21.32 -30.69
CA ILE A 35 18.27 22.30 -30.04
C ILE A 35 19.68 22.24 -30.63
N LYS A 36 20.23 21.03 -30.83
CA LYS A 36 21.56 20.85 -31.41
C LYS A 36 21.64 21.22 -32.89
N ALA A 37 20.54 21.05 -33.63
CA ALA A 37 20.48 21.34 -35.07
C ALA A 37 20.24 22.83 -35.39
N THR A 38 19.85 23.64 -34.40
CA THR A 38 19.47 25.04 -34.59
C THR A 38 20.55 25.98 -34.02
N PRO A 39 21.06 26.97 -34.80
CA PRO A 39 21.93 28.01 -34.25
C PRO A 39 21.25 28.74 -33.10
N ASP A 40 21.94 28.89 -31.97
CA ASP A 40 21.39 29.47 -30.72
C ASP A 40 20.13 28.74 -30.20
N GLY A 41 19.96 27.46 -30.58
CA GLY A 41 18.76 26.65 -30.29
C GLY A 41 18.42 26.55 -28.81
N ALA A 42 19.40 26.64 -27.91
CA ALA A 42 19.17 26.64 -26.47
C ALA A 42 18.26 27.80 -26.01
N LYS A 43 18.44 29.00 -26.59
CA LYS A 43 17.56 30.15 -26.34
C LYS A 43 16.23 30.05 -27.08
N VAL A 44 16.26 29.53 -28.31
CA VAL A 44 15.05 29.42 -29.15
C VAL A 44 14.02 28.47 -28.51
N TYR A 45 14.48 27.37 -27.93
CA TYR A 45 13.61 26.34 -27.34
C TYR A 45 13.56 26.35 -25.81
N GLU A 46 14.09 27.38 -25.14
CA GLU A 46 14.19 27.45 -23.68
C GLU A 46 12.84 27.20 -22.99
N ASN A 47 11.79 27.91 -23.42
CA ASN A 47 10.45 27.79 -22.86
C ASN A 47 9.81 26.41 -23.13
N GLU A 48 10.07 25.81 -24.29
CA GLU A 48 9.55 24.49 -24.64
C GLU A 48 10.24 23.41 -23.79
N ALA A 49 11.57 23.50 -23.65
CA ALA A 49 12.37 22.58 -22.85
C ALA A 49 11.98 22.66 -21.37
N ALA A 50 11.83 23.86 -20.82
CA ALA A 50 11.42 24.05 -19.43
C ALA A 50 10.02 23.49 -19.14
N LYS A 51 9.05 23.73 -20.04
CA LYS A 51 7.70 23.15 -19.91
C LYS A 51 7.73 21.64 -19.96
N LEU A 52 8.46 21.08 -20.92
CA LEU A 52 8.54 19.64 -21.12
C LEU A 52 9.23 18.92 -19.94
N GLU A 53 10.28 19.54 -19.39
CA GLU A 53 10.95 19.05 -18.18
C GLU A 53 10.04 19.11 -16.95
N LEU A 54 9.29 20.21 -16.78
CA LEU A 54 8.32 20.33 -15.69
C LEU A 54 7.22 19.27 -15.78
N SER A 55 6.64 19.05 -16.97
CA SER A 55 5.63 18.00 -17.18
C SER A 55 6.20 16.61 -16.94
N TYR A 56 7.42 16.33 -17.41
CA TYR A 56 8.10 15.06 -17.15
C TYR A 56 8.28 14.80 -15.67
N ASN A 57 8.77 15.79 -14.92
CA ASN A 57 9.03 15.64 -13.49
C ASN A 57 7.72 15.37 -12.73
N LYS A 58 6.66 16.14 -12.97
CA LYS A 58 5.35 15.90 -12.34
C LYS A 58 4.80 14.50 -12.60
N VAL A 59 4.89 14.02 -13.84
CA VAL A 59 4.43 12.67 -14.20
C VAL A 59 5.33 11.61 -13.56
N SER A 60 6.64 11.85 -13.49
CA SER A 60 7.59 10.94 -12.84
C SER A 60 7.34 10.83 -11.34
N ASP A 61 7.19 11.96 -10.66
CA ASP A 61 6.99 12.01 -9.21
C ASP A 61 5.71 11.25 -8.82
N LYS A 62 4.62 11.46 -9.58
CA LYS A 62 3.35 10.77 -9.35
C LYS A 62 3.44 9.26 -9.68
N TYR A 63 4.18 8.89 -10.73
CA TYR A 63 4.45 7.49 -11.04
C TYR A 63 5.20 6.80 -9.90
N ASP A 64 6.22 7.46 -9.35
CA ASP A 64 7.04 6.92 -8.27
C ASP A 64 6.22 6.79 -6.97
N GLU A 65 5.34 7.76 -6.65
CA GLU A 65 4.37 7.65 -5.54
C GLU A 65 3.45 6.42 -5.68
N TYR A 66 2.88 6.19 -6.86
CA TYR A 66 2.05 5.00 -7.11
C TYR A 66 2.85 3.70 -7.05
N ARG A 67 4.11 3.73 -7.48
CA ARG A 67 5.00 2.55 -7.46
C ARG A 67 5.34 2.17 -6.03
N GLU A 68 5.68 3.13 -5.18
CA GLU A 68 5.99 2.91 -3.77
C GLU A 68 4.75 2.37 -3.03
N PHE A 69 3.58 2.96 -3.26
CA PHE A 69 2.33 2.46 -2.69
C PHE A 69 2.02 1.03 -3.15
N MET A 70 2.20 0.73 -4.44
CA MET A 70 1.99 -0.63 -4.97
C MET A 70 2.96 -1.65 -4.35
N GLN A 71 4.19 -1.25 -4.03
CA GLN A 71 5.13 -2.13 -3.34
C GLN A 71 4.62 -2.48 -1.93
N GLN A 72 4.21 -1.48 -1.14
CA GLN A 72 3.64 -1.71 0.19
C GLN A 72 2.37 -2.56 0.14
N LEU A 73 1.53 -2.33 -0.86
CA LEU A 73 0.30 -3.10 -1.08
C LEU A 73 0.59 -4.57 -1.41
N MET A 74 1.60 -4.83 -2.24
CA MET A 74 2.03 -6.19 -2.59
C MET A 74 2.66 -6.91 -1.40
N GLU A 75 3.43 -6.21 -0.56
CA GLU A 75 3.96 -6.76 0.70
C GLU A 75 2.82 -7.20 1.63
N MET A 76 1.81 -6.34 1.85
CA MET A 76 0.62 -6.70 2.62
C MET A 76 -0.11 -7.91 2.04
N HIS A 77 -0.36 -7.92 0.72
CA HIS A 77 -1.03 -9.05 0.06
C HIS A 77 -0.25 -10.35 0.27
N MET A 78 1.08 -10.32 0.08
CA MET A 78 1.94 -11.49 0.26
C MET A 78 1.90 -11.98 1.71
N THR A 79 1.93 -11.07 2.70
CA THR A 79 1.82 -11.45 4.11
C THR A 79 0.52 -12.19 4.39
N TYR A 80 -0.63 -11.66 3.95
CA TYR A 80 -1.93 -12.31 4.17
C TYR A 80 -2.05 -13.65 3.45
N SER A 81 -1.60 -13.73 2.19
CA SER A 81 -1.59 -14.97 1.42
C SER A 81 -0.69 -16.04 2.06
N ASN A 82 0.49 -15.66 2.55
CA ASN A 82 1.37 -16.59 3.26
C ASN A 82 0.78 -17.09 4.57
N VAL A 83 0.10 -16.22 5.33
CA VAL A 83 -0.60 -16.60 6.58
C VAL A 83 -1.70 -17.62 6.27
N GLU A 84 -2.52 -17.38 5.24
CA GLU A 84 -3.59 -18.30 4.84
C GLU A 84 -3.08 -19.63 4.27
N SER A 85 -2.02 -19.58 3.46
CA SER A 85 -1.34 -20.78 3.00
C SER A 85 -0.79 -21.61 4.17
N SER A 86 -0.24 -20.94 5.19
CA SER A 86 0.26 -21.60 6.41
C SER A 86 -0.87 -22.18 7.25
N ARG A 87 -2.03 -21.50 7.34
CA ARG A 87 -3.25 -22.00 8.00
C ARG A 87 -3.72 -23.32 7.37
N GLN A 88 -3.62 -23.44 6.04
CA GLN A 88 -4.10 -24.61 5.30
C GLN A 88 -3.14 -25.82 5.39
N GLN A 89 -1.87 -25.61 5.73
CA GLN A 89 -0.84 -26.66 5.67
C GLN A 89 -0.74 -27.57 6.92
N GLY A 90 -1.58 -27.42 7.96
CA GLY A 90 -1.68 -28.46 9.00
C GLY A 90 -2.55 -28.16 10.22
N GLU A 91 -3.14 -29.18 10.85
CA GLU A 91 -4.05 -29.04 12.01
C GLU A 91 -3.40 -28.39 13.25
N THR A 92 -2.09 -28.57 13.47
CA THR A 92 -1.34 -27.90 14.55
C THR A 92 -0.96 -26.46 14.17
N ALA A 93 -0.72 -26.20 12.88
CA ALA A 93 -0.44 -24.86 12.36
C ALA A 93 -1.70 -23.99 12.31
N LYS A 94 -2.89 -24.60 12.21
CA LYS A 94 -4.18 -23.90 12.22
C LYS A 94 -4.43 -23.12 13.52
N LYS A 95 -4.14 -23.71 14.68
CA LYS A 95 -4.23 -23.01 15.99
C LYS A 95 -3.19 -21.90 16.13
N ILE A 96 -1.96 -22.14 15.66
CA ILE A 96 -0.89 -21.12 15.66
C ILE A 96 -1.27 -19.96 14.72
N ALA A 97 -1.77 -20.25 13.52
CA ALA A 97 -2.21 -19.25 12.55
C ALA A 97 -3.46 -18.48 13.01
N GLU A 98 -4.39 -19.12 13.72
CA GLU A 98 -5.53 -18.45 14.37
C GLU A 98 -5.03 -17.47 15.44
N ASP A 99 -4.10 -17.89 16.29
CA ASP A 99 -3.46 -17.00 17.27
C ASP A 99 -2.67 -15.86 16.60
N GLU A 100 -1.96 -16.14 15.51
CA GLU A 100 -1.21 -15.13 14.74
C GLU A 100 -2.13 -14.12 14.03
N ALA A 101 -3.23 -14.58 13.42
CA ALA A 101 -4.21 -13.70 12.78
C ALA A 101 -4.89 -12.78 13.80
N LYS A 102 -5.23 -13.32 14.98
CA LYS A 102 -5.76 -12.52 16.09
C LYS A 102 -4.72 -11.50 16.56
N VAL A 103 -3.44 -11.88 16.65
CA VAL A 103 -2.34 -10.97 17.01
C VAL A 103 -2.16 -9.84 15.98
N LEU A 104 -2.22 -10.15 14.69
CA LEU A 104 -2.13 -9.15 13.62
C LEU A 104 -3.35 -8.21 13.61
N GLU A 105 -4.54 -8.70 13.89
CA GLU A 105 -5.73 -7.86 14.04
C GLU A 105 -5.62 -6.95 15.28
N VAL A 106 -5.06 -7.43 16.39
CA VAL A 106 -4.72 -6.59 17.55
C VAL A 106 -3.72 -5.51 17.16
N ALA A 107 -2.67 -5.86 16.42
CA ALA A 107 -1.70 -4.88 15.92
C ALA A 107 -2.36 -3.82 15.06
N ARG A 108 -3.28 -4.21 14.16
CA ARG A 108 -4.06 -3.29 13.33
C ARG A 108 -4.93 -2.35 14.19
N ARG A 109 -5.68 -2.89 15.16
CA ARG A 109 -6.53 -2.10 16.07
C ARG A 109 -5.70 -1.09 16.86
N ILE A 110 -4.55 -1.50 17.39
CA ILE A 110 -3.62 -0.61 18.09
C ILE A 110 -3.09 0.46 17.12
N ALA A 111 -2.59 0.08 15.95
CA ALA A 111 -2.07 1.00 14.94
C ALA A 111 -3.10 2.03 14.46
N HIS A 112 -4.38 1.65 14.47
CA HIS A 112 -5.49 2.52 14.14
C HIS A 112 -5.86 3.50 15.28
N GLY A 113 -5.30 3.32 16.48
CA GLY A 113 -5.54 4.14 17.67
C GLY A 113 -6.73 3.70 18.52
N ASP A 114 -7.27 2.52 18.23
CA ASP A 114 -8.42 1.95 18.93
C ASP A 114 -8.00 1.30 20.26
N LYS A 115 -8.98 1.12 21.15
CA LYS A 115 -8.77 0.47 22.45
C LYS A 115 -8.95 -1.03 22.30
N VAL A 116 -7.89 -1.77 22.63
CA VAL A 116 -7.86 -3.23 22.61
C VAL A 116 -7.80 -3.75 24.05
N PRO A 117 -8.38 -4.92 24.36
CA PRO A 117 -8.31 -5.50 25.69
C PRO A 117 -6.85 -5.74 26.15
N PRO A 118 -6.55 -5.61 27.45
CA PRO A 118 -5.19 -5.79 27.97
C PRO A 118 -4.59 -7.18 27.71
N ASN A 119 -5.44 -8.21 27.66
CA ASN A 119 -5.00 -9.58 27.42
C ASN A 119 -4.49 -9.75 25.98
N ASP A 120 -5.26 -9.27 25.00
CA ASP A 120 -4.95 -9.25 23.57
C ASP A 120 -3.69 -8.42 23.26
N GLU A 121 -3.56 -7.24 23.88
CA GLU A 121 -2.36 -6.40 23.76
C GLU A 121 -1.12 -7.12 24.31
N LYS A 122 -1.28 -7.86 25.41
CA LYS A 122 -0.22 -8.69 25.98
C LYS A 122 0.16 -9.84 25.05
N LYS A 123 -0.80 -10.49 24.39
CA LYS A 123 -0.55 -11.54 23.38
C LYS A 123 0.27 -11.00 22.20
N LEU A 124 -0.02 -9.79 21.72
CA LEU A 124 0.80 -9.15 20.69
C LEU A 124 2.21 -8.83 21.20
N MET A 125 2.37 -8.33 22.42
CA MET A 125 3.70 -8.09 23.00
C MET A 125 4.52 -9.39 23.16
N GLU A 126 3.87 -10.48 23.56
CA GLU A 126 4.48 -11.81 23.69
C GLU A 126 4.85 -12.41 22.33
N TYR A 127 4.06 -12.14 21.29
CA TYR A 127 4.33 -12.58 19.91
C TYR A 127 5.45 -11.78 19.25
N SER A 128 5.32 -10.45 19.21
CA SER A 128 6.33 -9.56 18.66
C SER A 128 6.22 -8.16 19.26
N MET A 129 7.15 -7.87 20.18
CA MET A 129 7.34 -6.54 20.76
C MET A 129 7.62 -5.47 19.69
N GLU A 130 8.25 -5.82 18.57
CA GLU A 130 8.53 -4.91 17.46
C GLU A 130 7.24 -4.47 16.76
N ILE A 131 6.36 -5.42 16.42
CA ILE A 131 5.06 -5.12 15.81
C ILE A 131 4.21 -4.28 16.76
N TYR A 132 4.25 -4.59 18.06
CA TYR A 132 3.58 -3.80 19.09
C TYR A 132 4.07 -2.34 19.12
N MET A 133 5.39 -2.12 19.17
CA MET A 133 5.97 -0.76 19.18
C MET A 133 5.65 0.00 17.90
N ALA A 134 5.75 -0.65 16.74
CA ALA A 134 5.38 -0.07 15.45
C ALA A 134 3.90 0.36 15.45
N SER A 135 3.02 -0.50 15.97
CA SER A 135 1.59 -0.21 16.09
C SER A 135 1.32 0.99 17.01
N LYS A 136 1.97 1.07 18.18
CA LYS A 136 1.81 2.22 19.10
C LYS A 136 2.34 3.52 18.50
N ASN A 137 3.44 3.47 17.75
CA ASN A 137 3.99 4.62 17.05
C ASN A 137 3.02 5.14 15.98
N LEU A 138 2.42 4.24 15.18
CA LEU A 138 1.38 4.59 14.21
C LEU A 138 0.13 5.17 14.88
N ALA A 139 -0.27 4.63 16.02
CA ALA A 139 -1.39 5.13 16.83
C ALA A 139 -1.15 6.57 17.33
N MET A 140 0.06 6.88 17.79
CA MET A 140 0.44 8.22 18.24
C MET A 140 0.38 9.26 17.11
N LEU A 141 0.74 8.85 15.89
CA LEU A 141 0.64 9.71 14.70
C LEU A 141 -0.84 9.94 14.29
N ARG A 142 -1.72 8.99 14.57
CA ARG A 142 -3.17 9.08 14.30
C ARG A 142 -3.91 9.68 15.51
N SER A 143 -3.91 11.00 15.61
CA SER A 143 -4.66 11.71 16.67
C SER A 143 -6.17 11.72 16.37
N ARG A 144 -6.90 10.69 16.83
CA ARG A 144 -8.37 10.61 16.73
C ARG A 144 -9.05 10.82 18.10
N LYS A 145 -10.15 11.59 18.09
CA LYS A 145 -11.00 11.84 19.28
C LYS A 145 -11.89 10.66 19.63
N ASP A 146 -12.31 9.91 18.61
CA ASP A 146 -13.20 8.75 18.77
C ASP A 146 -12.39 7.47 18.59
N ARG A 147 -12.21 6.72 19.68
CA ARG A 147 -11.53 5.42 19.69
C ARG A 147 -12.58 4.33 19.81
N LYS A 148 -12.57 3.36 18.90
CA LYS A 148 -13.44 2.19 19.05
C LYS A 148 -12.89 1.30 20.16
N GLU A 149 -13.78 0.76 20.97
CA GLU A 149 -13.47 -0.27 21.95
C GLU A 149 -13.85 -1.62 21.33
N TYR A 150 -12.92 -2.57 21.36
CA TYR A 150 -13.11 -3.91 20.82
C TYR A 150 -13.10 -4.94 21.95
N ASP A 151 -13.90 -5.99 21.78
CA ASP A 151 -13.87 -7.16 22.64
C ASP A 151 -12.67 -8.08 22.31
N SER A 152 -12.36 -8.98 23.24
CA SER A 152 -11.24 -9.92 23.20
C SER A 152 -11.42 -10.89 22.04
N LEU A 153 -10.40 -11.00 21.19
CA LEU A 153 -10.35 -12.01 20.14
C LEU A 153 -10.12 -13.43 20.67
N TRP A 154 -9.83 -13.56 21.97
CA TRP A 154 -9.58 -14.85 22.63
C TRP A 154 -10.68 -15.29 23.59
N ASP A 155 -11.78 -14.53 23.72
CA ASP A 155 -12.88 -14.90 24.62
C ASP A 155 -13.92 -15.84 23.97
N ASP A 156 -14.02 -15.86 22.63
CA ASP A 156 -14.91 -16.75 21.88
C ASP A 156 -14.08 -17.75 21.04
N GLU A 157 -14.03 -19.02 21.48
CA GLU A 157 -13.66 -20.14 20.61
C GLU A 157 -14.77 -20.34 19.55
N ASP A 158 -14.37 -20.65 18.31
CA ASP A 158 -15.20 -20.97 17.13
C ASP A 158 -15.76 -19.81 16.29
N GLU A 159 -14.90 -19.13 15.53
CA GLU A 159 -15.25 -18.72 14.16
C GLU A 159 -14.33 -19.43 13.16
N LYS A 160 -14.78 -20.59 12.66
CA LYS A 160 -14.09 -21.31 11.59
C LYS A 160 -14.17 -20.50 10.29
N ALA A 161 -13.07 -19.86 9.91
CA ALA A 161 -12.90 -19.33 8.56
C ALA A 161 -13.09 -20.46 7.52
N PRO A 162 -13.75 -20.19 6.38
CA PRO A 162 -14.13 -21.21 5.41
C PRO A 162 -12.93 -22.10 4.99
N GLU A 163 -13.15 -23.41 5.03
CA GLU A 163 -12.22 -24.42 4.53
C GLU A 163 -12.02 -24.22 3.02
N ASN A 164 -10.76 -24.12 2.58
CA ASN A 164 -10.33 -23.99 1.17
C ASN A 164 -10.52 -22.63 0.48
N ALA A 165 -10.60 -21.51 1.20
CA ALA A 165 -10.50 -20.19 0.55
C ALA A 165 -9.11 -20.01 -0.09
N ASN A 166 -9.02 -19.60 -1.36
CA ASN A 166 -7.73 -19.34 -2.01
C ASN A 166 -6.97 -18.26 -1.21
N PRO A 167 -5.72 -18.50 -0.75
CA PRO A 167 -4.96 -17.53 0.02
C PRO A 167 -4.87 -16.13 -0.61
N ASP A 168 -4.79 -16.06 -1.94
CA ASP A 168 -4.80 -14.80 -2.67
C ASP A 168 -6.17 -14.11 -2.65
N GLU A 169 -7.27 -14.87 -2.69
CA GLU A 169 -8.62 -14.29 -2.56
C GLU A 169 -8.87 -13.77 -1.15
N VAL A 170 -8.35 -14.44 -0.12
CA VAL A 170 -8.44 -13.94 1.26
C VAL A 170 -7.64 -12.65 1.38
N ALA A 171 -6.40 -12.62 0.88
CA ALA A 171 -5.56 -11.44 0.87
C ALA A 171 -6.21 -10.28 0.10
N ASP A 172 -6.78 -10.53 -1.08
CA ASP A 172 -7.48 -9.52 -1.87
C ASP A 172 -8.73 -8.99 -1.16
N ASN A 173 -9.39 -9.78 -0.31
CA ASN A 173 -10.57 -9.37 0.45
C ASN A 173 -10.27 -8.56 1.71
N MET A 174 -9.02 -8.54 2.19
CA MET A 174 -8.63 -7.78 3.37
C MET A 174 -8.80 -6.27 3.14
N GLU A 175 -9.14 -5.56 4.21
CA GLU A 175 -9.25 -4.09 4.17
C GLU A 175 -7.86 -3.43 4.09
N LEU A 176 -7.75 -2.42 3.24
CA LEU A 176 -6.54 -1.60 3.14
C LEU A 176 -6.35 -0.76 4.42
N GLY A 177 -5.28 -1.04 5.17
CA GLY A 177 -4.93 -0.32 6.42
C GLY A 177 -3.98 0.86 6.23
N ILE A 178 -3.38 1.00 5.04
CA ILE A 178 -2.41 2.03 4.68
C ILE A 178 -3.09 3.23 4.01
N GLU A 179 -2.48 4.40 4.14
CA GLU A 179 -2.96 5.62 3.49
C GLU A 179 -2.71 5.51 1.98
N LYS A 180 -3.73 5.87 1.20
CA LYS A 180 -3.74 5.68 -0.24
C LYS A 180 -3.36 6.99 -0.96
N PRO A 181 -2.46 6.96 -1.95
CA PRO A 181 -2.18 8.11 -2.80
C PRO A 181 -3.44 8.61 -3.50
N GLU A 182 -3.60 9.92 -3.66
CA GLU A 182 -4.71 10.46 -4.44
C GLU A 182 -4.56 10.06 -5.92
N ILE A 183 -5.68 9.62 -6.52
CA ILE A 183 -5.75 9.32 -7.95
C ILE A 183 -5.92 10.64 -8.68
N THR A 184 -4.95 10.98 -9.51
CA THR A 184 -4.95 12.20 -10.30
C THR A 184 -5.04 11.82 -11.76
N GLU A 185 -5.84 12.53 -12.57
CA GLU A 185 -5.81 12.32 -14.01
C GLU A 185 -4.58 13.01 -14.60
N ILE A 186 -3.98 12.40 -15.62
CA ILE A 186 -2.81 12.98 -16.30
C ILE A 186 -3.09 14.40 -16.81
N GLY A 187 -4.34 14.66 -17.25
CA GLY A 187 -4.77 15.98 -17.71
C GLY A 187 -4.72 17.07 -16.64
N ASP A 188 -4.82 16.70 -15.36
CA ASP A 188 -4.79 17.66 -14.25
C ASP A 188 -3.35 18.04 -13.84
N LEU A 189 -2.35 17.29 -14.30
CA LEU A 189 -0.94 17.52 -13.97
C LEU A 189 -0.22 18.42 -14.99
N MET A 190 -0.71 18.48 -16.23
CA MET A 190 -0.07 19.16 -17.37
C MET A 190 -0.73 20.51 -17.67
#